data_AF-D4LX55-F1
#
_entry.id   AF-D4LX55-F1
#
_cell.length_a   1.000
_cell.length_b   1.000
_cell.length_c   1.000
_cell.angle_alpha   90.00
_cell.angle_beta   90.00
_cell.angle_gamma   90.00
#
_symmetry.space_group_name_H-M   'P 1'
#
loop_
_entity.id
_entity.type
_entity.pdbx_description
1 polymer ?
#
loop_
_entity_poly.entity_id
_entity_poly.type
_entity_poly.pdbx_seq_one_letter_code
_entity_poly.pdbx_strand_id
1 'polypeptide(L)'
;MWNYEKRLQYPVNIKTPNAKIAQFIMSQYGGPDGEIGASMRYLSQRFTMPNRTAVAVLNDVGTEELAHLEMVSTIVHQLTRGLSMEEIEKSGFGPYYIDHTVGVWPQAAGGVPFNACEFQSKGDPITDLFEDLAADGTIV
;
A
#
# COMPACT_ATOMS: atom_id res chain seq x y z
N MET A 1 -15.20 -1.44 -14.94
CA MET A 1 -14.85 -0.09 -15.44
C MET A 1 -14.41 0.71 -14.24
N TRP A 2 -13.31 1.47 -14.33
CA TRP A 2 -12.80 2.31 -13.26
C TRP A 2 -13.02 3.76 -13.62
N ASN A 3 -13.37 4.58 -12.62
CA ASN A 3 -13.40 6.03 -12.74
C ASN A 3 -12.41 6.59 -11.72
N TYR A 4 -11.57 7.52 -12.16
CA TYR A 4 -10.66 8.22 -11.27
C TYR A 4 -11.26 9.55 -10.85
N GLU A 5 -11.21 9.82 -9.55
CA GLU A 5 -11.55 11.11 -8.96
C GLU A 5 -10.28 11.67 -8.31
N LYS A 6 -9.94 12.93 -8.61
CA LYS A 6 -8.68 13.55 -8.16
C LYS A 6 -8.60 13.73 -6.65
N ARG A 7 -9.74 13.73 -5.95
CA ARG A 7 -9.79 13.90 -4.50
C ARG A 7 -9.37 12.60 -3.82
N LEU A 8 -8.43 12.72 -2.89
CA LEU A 8 -8.12 11.64 -1.95
C LEU A 8 -9.37 11.29 -1.14
N GLN A 9 -9.55 10.00 -0.84
CA GLN A 9 -10.63 9.51 0.01
C GLN A 9 -10.63 10.19 1.39
N TYR A 10 -9.44 10.44 1.95
CA TYR A 10 -9.24 11.31 3.10
C TYR A 10 -8.14 12.35 2.83
N PRO A 11 -8.33 13.63 3.21
CA PRO A 11 -7.34 14.66 2.94
C PRO A 11 -5.99 14.42 3.64
N VAL A 12 -4.89 14.44 2.87
CA VAL A 12 -3.52 14.37 3.38
C VAL A 12 -2.81 15.72 3.16
N ASN A 13 -2.30 16.31 4.24
CA ASN A 13 -1.65 17.63 4.20
C ASN A 13 -0.52 17.76 5.23
N ILE A 14 0.60 17.11 4.96
CA ILE A 14 1.83 17.12 5.77
C ILE A 14 2.66 18.35 5.39
N LYS A 15 2.96 19.20 6.38
CA LYS A 15 3.71 20.45 6.17
C LYS A 15 5.21 20.30 6.35
N THR A 16 5.64 19.36 7.19
CA THR A 16 7.04 19.16 7.53
C THR A 16 7.52 17.84 6.94
N PRO A 17 8.46 17.87 5.98
CA PRO A 17 9.12 16.65 5.50
C PRO A 17 9.78 15.86 6.63
N ASN A 18 9.78 14.54 6.51
CA ASN A 18 10.46 13.64 7.45
C ASN A 18 10.77 12.31 6.77
N ALA A 19 12.00 12.17 6.29
CA ALA A 19 12.44 11.00 5.53
C ALA A 19 12.41 9.70 6.37
N LYS A 20 12.69 9.80 7.67
CA LYS A 20 12.66 8.64 8.57
C LYS A 20 11.26 8.07 8.71
N ILE A 21 10.25 8.94 8.85
CA ILE A 21 8.84 8.51 8.87
C ILE A 21 8.44 7.96 7.50
N ALA A 22 8.88 8.61 6.40
CA ALA A 22 8.59 8.12 5.05
C ALA A 22 9.06 6.67 4.85
N GLN A 23 10.27 6.35 5.34
CA GLN A 23 10.83 4.99 5.27
C GLN A 23 9.93 3.94 5.95
N PHE A 24 9.36 4.26 7.10
CA PHE A 24 8.46 3.35 7.81
C PHE A 24 7.10 3.23 7.10
N ILE A 25 6.51 4.36 6.72
CA ILE A 25 5.19 4.39 6.08
C ILE A 25 5.22 3.70 4.71
N MET A 26 6.36 3.67 4.03
CA MET A 26 6.50 2.96 2.76
C MET A 26 6.14 1.47 2.86
N SER A 27 6.28 0.86 4.05
CA SER A 27 5.83 -0.50 4.27
C SER A 27 4.31 -0.67 4.15
N GLN A 28 3.53 0.38 4.39
CA GLN A 28 2.09 0.38 4.14
C GLN A 28 1.80 0.53 2.65
N TYR A 29 2.70 1.10 1.84
CA TYR A 29 2.50 1.18 0.39
C TYR A 29 2.81 -0.17 -0.29
N GLY A 30 3.99 -0.73 -0.04
CA GLY A 30 4.50 -1.90 -0.77
C GLY A 30 5.16 -2.97 0.08
N GLY A 31 4.84 -3.05 1.37
CA GLY A 31 5.17 -4.21 2.18
C GLY A 31 4.12 -5.34 2.04
N PRO A 32 4.39 -6.51 2.66
CA PRO A 32 3.55 -7.71 2.50
C PRO A 32 2.07 -7.51 2.82
N ASP A 33 1.79 -6.77 3.88
CA ASP A 33 0.43 -6.43 4.33
C ASP A 33 0.08 -4.97 4.01
N GLY A 34 0.73 -4.37 3.00
CA GLY A 34 0.44 -3.01 2.55
C GLY A 34 -0.74 -2.93 1.58
N GLU A 35 -1.16 -1.70 1.27
CA GLU A 35 -2.35 -1.39 0.47
C GLU A 35 -2.30 -1.99 -0.95
N ILE A 36 -1.10 -2.12 -1.54
CA ILE A 36 -0.95 -2.77 -2.84
C ILE A 36 -1.26 -4.27 -2.76
N GLY A 37 -0.84 -4.94 -1.67
CA GLY A 37 -1.15 -6.33 -1.41
C GLY A 37 -2.64 -6.51 -1.15
N ALA A 38 -3.22 -5.68 -0.29
CA ALA A 38 -4.63 -5.68 0.04
C ALA A 38 -5.52 -5.48 -1.20
N SER A 39 -5.24 -4.44 -2.00
CA SER A 39 -6.00 -4.19 -3.24
C SER A 39 -5.90 -5.35 -4.23
N MET A 40 -4.71 -5.89 -4.49
CA MET A 40 -4.54 -7.01 -5.42
C MET A 40 -5.23 -8.28 -4.93
N ARG A 41 -5.17 -8.56 -3.63
CA ARG A 41 -5.81 -9.69 -2.96
C ARG A 41 -7.32 -9.69 -3.19
N TYR A 42 -8.02 -8.65 -2.71
CA TYR A 42 -9.48 -8.57 -2.79
C TYR A 42 -9.98 -8.55 -4.24
N LEU A 43 -9.31 -7.78 -5.11
CA LEU A 43 -9.70 -7.66 -6.52
C LEU A 43 -9.45 -8.93 -7.33
N SER A 44 -8.54 -9.81 -6.87
CA SER A 44 -8.29 -11.12 -7.49
C SER A 44 -9.28 -12.16 -7.00
N GLN A 45 -9.48 -12.27 -5.68
CA GLN A 45 -10.33 -13.30 -5.08
C GLN A 45 -11.82 -13.16 -5.44
N ARG A 46 -12.30 -11.96 -5.77
CA ARG A 46 -13.72 -11.73 -6.18
C ARG A 46 -14.16 -12.60 -7.36
N PHE A 47 -13.24 -13.04 -8.23
CA PHE A 47 -13.60 -13.79 -9.45
C PHE A 47 -14.00 -15.24 -9.18
N THR A 48 -13.59 -15.80 -8.06
CA THR A 48 -13.86 -17.18 -7.66
C THR A 48 -14.86 -17.28 -6.50
N MET A 49 -15.22 -16.15 -5.88
CA MET A 49 -16.19 -16.08 -4.80
C MET A 49 -17.62 -16.46 -5.29
N PRO A 50 -18.26 -17.52 -4.75
CA PRO A 50 -19.57 -17.99 -5.22
C PRO A 50 -20.74 -17.16 -4.67
N ASN A 51 -20.54 -16.47 -3.55
CA ASN A 51 -21.58 -15.65 -2.94
C ASN A 51 -21.55 -14.23 -3.53
N ARG A 52 -22.62 -13.84 -4.25
CA ARG A 52 -22.70 -12.53 -4.91
C ARG A 52 -22.58 -11.33 -3.98
N THR A 53 -23.04 -11.45 -2.73
CA THR A 53 -22.86 -10.40 -1.72
C THR A 53 -21.40 -10.28 -1.33
N ALA A 54 -20.72 -11.41 -1.11
CA ALA A 54 -19.28 -11.41 -0.83
C ALA A 54 -18.44 -10.91 -2.01
N VAL A 55 -18.81 -11.24 -3.26
CA VAL A 55 -18.19 -10.66 -4.46
C VAL A 55 -18.29 -9.13 -4.45
N ALA A 56 -19.45 -8.58 -4.09
CA ALA A 56 -19.64 -7.14 -3.99
C ALA A 56 -18.76 -6.54 -2.89
N VAL A 57 -18.69 -7.16 -1.71
CA VAL A 57 -17.82 -6.72 -0.61
C VAL A 57 -16.35 -6.73 -1.02
N LEU A 58 -15.85 -7.82 -1.61
CA LEU A 58 -14.46 -7.90 -2.10
C LEU A 58 -14.17 -6.84 -3.17
N ASN A 59 -15.16 -6.55 -4.02
CA ASN A 59 -15.03 -5.50 -5.02
C ASN A 59 -14.99 -4.10 -4.39
N ASP A 60 -15.81 -3.85 -3.38
CA ASP A 60 -15.88 -2.57 -2.68
C ASP A 60 -14.61 -2.32 -1.87
N VAL A 61 -14.19 -3.29 -1.04
CA VAL A 61 -12.96 -3.21 -0.23
C VAL A 61 -11.73 -3.10 -1.13
N GLY A 62 -11.57 -3.99 -2.12
CA GLY A 62 -10.42 -3.91 -3.03
C GLY A 62 -10.34 -2.61 -3.84
N THR A 63 -11.48 -1.93 -4.06
CA THR A 63 -11.53 -0.60 -4.67
C THR A 63 -11.13 0.49 -3.67
N GLU A 64 -11.57 0.38 -2.42
CA GLU A 64 -11.16 1.25 -1.31
C GLU A 64 -9.65 1.17 -1.05
N GLU A 65 -9.05 -0.02 -1.09
CA GLU A 65 -7.60 -0.17 -0.90
C GLU A 65 -6.77 0.51 -1.99
N LEU A 66 -7.31 0.71 -3.19
CA LEU A 66 -6.64 1.54 -4.21
C LEU A 66 -6.66 3.03 -3.85
N ALA A 67 -7.67 3.50 -3.10
CA ALA A 67 -7.70 4.85 -2.57
C ALA A 67 -6.77 5.00 -1.37
N HIS A 68 -6.67 3.98 -0.50
CA HIS A 68 -5.66 3.93 0.55
C HIS A 68 -4.24 3.95 -0.02
N LEU A 69 -3.99 3.18 -1.08
CA LEU A 69 -2.73 3.20 -1.83
C LEU A 69 -2.36 4.62 -2.30
N GLU A 70 -3.31 5.39 -2.85
CA GLU A 70 -3.10 6.78 -3.27
C GLU A 70 -2.82 7.70 -2.06
N MET A 71 -3.53 7.49 -0.94
CA MET A 71 -3.29 8.23 0.30
C MET A 71 -1.90 7.98 0.86
N VAL A 72 -1.47 6.73 0.98
CA VAL A 72 -0.13 6.37 1.47
C VAL A 72 0.94 6.90 0.53
N SER A 73 0.75 6.77 -0.79
CA SER A 73 1.65 7.37 -1.79
C SER A 73 1.79 8.88 -1.60
N THR A 74 0.66 9.55 -1.34
CA THR A 74 0.65 11.00 -1.07
C THR A 74 1.38 11.35 0.22
N ILE A 75 1.24 10.54 1.27
CA ILE A 75 1.96 10.71 2.54
C ILE A 75 3.46 10.60 2.31
N VAL A 76 3.91 9.51 1.66
CA VAL A 76 5.34 9.29 1.34
C VAL A 76 5.88 10.46 0.53
N HIS A 77 5.18 10.88 -0.53
CA HIS A 77 5.56 12.03 -1.35
C HIS A 77 5.69 13.33 -0.53
N GLN A 78 4.71 13.63 0.32
CA GLN A 78 4.74 14.86 1.13
C GLN A 78 5.81 14.82 2.23
N LEU A 79 6.20 13.64 2.70
CA LEU A 79 7.28 13.46 3.67
C LEU A 79 8.67 13.54 3.03
N THR A 80 8.81 13.24 1.74
CA THR A 80 10.10 13.25 1.03
C THR A 80 10.34 14.47 0.15
N ARG A 81 9.30 15.27 -0.13
CA ARG A 81 9.44 16.47 -0.98
C ARG A 81 10.40 17.48 -0.35
N GLY A 82 11.33 17.97 -1.17
CA GLY A 82 12.22 19.08 -0.80
C GLY A 82 13.27 18.75 0.26
N LEU A 83 13.50 17.47 0.57
CA LEU A 83 14.60 17.06 1.44
C LEU A 83 15.95 17.44 0.81
N SER A 84 16.83 18.01 1.62
CA SER A 84 18.23 18.20 1.29
C SER A 84 19.01 16.88 1.38
N MET A 85 20.16 16.81 0.69
CA MET A 85 21.05 15.64 0.80
C MET A 85 21.51 15.39 2.23
N GLU A 86 21.72 16.46 3.02
CA GLU A 86 22.08 16.35 4.43
C GLU A 86 20.97 15.68 5.27
N GLU A 87 19.70 16.01 5.01
CA GLU A 87 18.56 15.35 5.67
C GLU A 87 18.41 13.89 5.23
N ILE A 88 18.63 13.59 3.96
CA ILE A 88 18.59 12.22 3.41
C ILE A 88 19.67 11.35 4.07
N GLU A 89 20.89 11.85 4.17
CA GLU A 89 22.00 11.12 4.80
C GLU A 89 21.76 10.93 6.31
N LYS A 90 21.37 11.99 7.03
CA LYS A 90 21.15 11.93 8.49
C LYS A 90 19.97 11.06 8.90
N SER A 91 18.97 10.92 8.04
CA SER A 91 17.77 10.13 8.34
C SER A 91 17.93 8.63 8.10
N GLY A 92 18.97 8.20 7.36
CA GLY A 92 19.11 6.83 6.90
C GLY A 92 18.30 6.50 5.64
N PHE A 93 17.69 7.51 4.99
CA PHE A 93 16.94 7.35 3.74
C PHE A 93 17.85 7.24 2.50
N GLY A 94 19.16 7.44 2.67
CA GLY A 94 20.18 7.37 1.61
C GLY A 94 20.08 6.14 0.70
N PRO A 95 20.02 4.90 1.22
CA PRO A 95 19.91 3.70 0.37
C PRO A 95 18.70 3.75 -0.58
N TYR A 96 17.52 4.11 -0.07
CA TYR A 96 16.34 4.25 -0.90
C TYR A 96 16.49 5.36 -1.94
N TYR A 97 17.06 6.51 -1.53
CA TYR A 97 17.26 7.64 -2.43
C TYR A 97 18.22 7.33 -3.58
N ILE A 98 19.24 6.51 -3.35
CA ILE A 98 20.19 6.10 -4.40
C ILE A 98 19.47 5.30 -5.50
N ASP A 99 18.57 4.40 -5.11
CA ASP A 99 17.87 3.53 -6.06
C ASP A 99 16.63 4.19 -6.69
N HIS A 100 15.94 5.04 -5.92
CA HIS A 100 14.59 5.52 -6.27
C HIS A 100 14.39 7.02 -6.13
N THR A 101 15.41 7.77 -5.69
CA THR A 101 15.34 9.20 -5.39
C THR A 101 14.22 9.55 -4.41
N VAL A 102 13.23 10.34 -4.84
CA VAL A 102 12.00 10.66 -4.10
C VAL A 102 10.76 10.05 -4.76
N GLY A 103 10.95 9.11 -5.69
CA GLY A 103 9.86 8.33 -6.26
C GLY A 103 9.17 7.48 -5.20
N VAL A 104 7.91 7.11 -5.42
CA VAL A 104 7.17 6.17 -4.56
C VAL A 104 7.30 4.79 -5.20
N TRP A 105 8.21 3.96 -4.66
CA TRP A 105 8.52 2.62 -5.15
C TRP A 105 7.89 1.58 -4.22
N PRO A 106 7.20 0.54 -4.75
CA PRO A 106 6.49 -0.43 -3.92
C PRO A 106 7.48 -1.40 -3.27
N GLN A 107 7.88 -1.07 -2.04
CA GLN A 107 8.74 -1.92 -1.21
C GLN A 107 8.37 -1.81 0.27
N ALA A 108 8.71 -2.85 1.03
CA ALA A 108 8.66 -2.81 2.49
C ALA A 108 9.70 -1.82 3.06
N ALA A 109 9.51 -1.40 4.31
CA ALA A 109 10.53 -0.60 5.03
C ALA A 109 11.89 -1.33 5.14
N GLY A 110 11.86 -2.67 5.13
CA GLY A 110 13.04 -3.53 5.08
C GLY A 110 13.73 -3.63 3.72
N GLY A 111 13.22 -2.96 2.69
CA GLY A 111 13.82 -2.94 1.34
C GLY A 111 13.42 -4.10 0.43
N VAL A 112 12.49 -4.96 0.85
CA VAL A 112 11.97 -6.05 0.01
C VAL A 112 10.96 -5.46 -0.99
N PRO A 113 11.16 -5.59 -2.31
CA PRO A 113 10.20 -5.10 -3.30
C PRO A 113 8.92 -5.93 -3.29
N PHE A 114 7.78 -5.24 -3.41
CA PHE A 114 6.49 -5.88 -3.55
C PHE A 114 6.48 -6.86 -4.72
N ASN A 115 5.93 -8.04 -4.50
CA ASN A 115 5.73 -9.03 -5.54
C ASN A 115 4.54 -9.95 -5.20
N ALA A 116 4.10 -10.73 -6.18
CA ALA A 116 2.92 -11.59 -6.03
C ALA A 116 3.07 -12.72 -4.98
N CYS A 117 4.25 -12.94 -4.40
CA CYS A 117 4.42 -13.88 -3.29
C CYS A 117 3.85 -13.33 -1.96
N GLU A 118 3.50 -12.04 -1.89
CA GLU A 118 3.07 -11.36 -0.67
C GLU A 118 1.59 -11.55 -0.33
N PHE A 119 0.78 -12.07 -1.25
CA PHE A 119 -0.64 -12.39 -1.00
C PHE A 119 -1.03 -13.73 -1.63
N GLN A 120 -2.18 -14.27 -1.23
CA GLN A 120 -2.73 -15.49 -1.81
C GLN A 120 -4.11 -15.27 -2.44
N SER A 121 -4.38 -16.05 -3.49
CA SER A 121 -5.70 -16.22 -4.06
C SER A 121 -5.81 -17.66 -4.55
N LYS A 122 -6.63 -18.46 -3.86
CA LYS A 122 -6.70 -19.91 -3.99
C LYS A 122 -7.96 -20.38 -4.71
N GLY A 123 -8.97 -19.52 -4.80
CA GLY A 123 -10.24 -19.86 -5.41
C GLY A 123 -11.17 -20.66 -4.51
N ASP A 124 -10.74 -20.90 -3.26
CA ASP A 124 -11.57 -21.46 -2.20
C ASP A 124 -12.02 -20.33 -1.27
N PRO A 125 -13.34 -20.07 -1.13
CA PRO A 125 -13.83 -18.92 -0.37
C PRO A 125 -13.43 -18.89 1.10
N ILE A 126 -13.29 -20.05 1.73
CA ILE A 126 -12.90 -20.10 3.14
C ILE A 126 -11.42 -19.74 3.25
N THR A 127 -10.58 -20.37 2.46
CA THR A 127 -9.13 -20.13 2.46
C THR A 127 -8.82 -18.66 2.12
N ASP A 128 -9.48 -18.11 1.11
CA ASP A 128 -9.29 -16.73 0.68
C ASP A 128 -9.73 -15.73 1.78
N LEU A 129 -10.91 -15.90 2.38
CA LEU A 129 -11.37 -15.04 3.47
C LEU A 129 -10.54 -15.17 4.76
N PHE A 130 -9.92 -16.32 5.01
CA PHE A 130 -8.97 -16.48 6.12
C PHE A 130 -7.65 -15.78 5.85
N GLU A 131 -7.21 -15.71 4.61
CA GLU A 131 -6.03 -14.95 4.22
C GLU A 131 -6.30 -13.45 4.28
N ASP A 132 -7.48 -13.00 3.86
CA ASP A 132 -7.97 -11.64 4.06
C ASP A 132 -7.94 -11.25 5.55
N LEU A 133 -8.50 -12.11 6.41
CA LEU A 133 -8.48 -11.90 7.87
C LEU A 133 -7.06 -11.82 8.43
N ALA A 134 -6.13 -12.62 7.89
CA ALA A 134 -4.74 -12.58 8.32
C ALA A 134 -4.07 -11.27 7.90
N ALA A 135 -4.32 -10.80 6.68
CA ALA A 135 -3.75 -9.57 6.17
C ALA A 135 -4.27 -8.32 6.90
N ASP A 136 -5.58 -8.22 7.15
CA ASP A 136 -6.15 -7.08 7.88
C ASP A 136 -5.87 -7.16 9.38
N GLY A 137 -5.74 -8.37 9.93
CA GLY A 137 -5.48 -8.61 11.35
C GLY A 137 -4.05 -8.30 11.80
N THR A 138 -3.11 -8.11 10.86
CA THR A 138 -1.72 -7.73 11.18
C THR A 138 -1.52 -6.21 11.32
N ILE A 139 -2.56 -5.41 11.05
CA ILE A 139 -2.55 -3.96 11.24
C ILE A 139 -2.79 -3.66 12.74
N VAL A 140 -1.71 -3.54 13.52
CA VAL A 140 -1.76 -3.15 14.96
C VAL A 140 -1.15 -1.77 15.18
#